data_AF-A0A4Q5NUF6-F1
#
_entry.id   AF-A0A4Q5NUF6-F1
#
_cell.length_a   1.000
_cell.length_b   1.000
_cell.length_c   1.000
_cell.angle_alpha   90.00
_cell.angle_beta   90.00
_cell.angle_gamma   90.00
#
_symmetry.space_group_name_H-M   'P 1'
#
loop_
_entity.id
_entity.type
_entity.pdbx_description
1 polymer ?
#
loop_
_entity_poly.entity_id
_entity_poly.type
_entity_poly.pdbx_seq_one_letter_code
_entity_poly.pdbx_strand_id
1 'polypeptide(L)'
;MLQTGFRISASAFIGLAVVGLCFALTGTSIAQQEVRPNIPTLFVVGDSTARNNANGAQGWADPFKDYFDAAKVTVLNRAMAGRSSRTFITEGRWDTVVHDMKAGDVVLLQMGHNDGGPIDTGRARASLPGLGEETRDVTKADGSKETVHTYGWYMRKMAVETKAKGATPIMLSLTVRNLWKDGKVERGSGNYREQIAELAKTQNIEFVDVTNIIADRYDALGQEPVKAMFGPDYVHTSPQGADLNATSVVAGLKTLKDLPFSNWFSEKGLAVAPYSATPAIATMQTTNAPQKAQRPLPVPADPALPSLFLIGDSTVRNGQGDGANGQWGWGEPIATYFDAAKINVVNRAVGGLSSRTYLTGGFWTDTLAMVKPGDFVMMQFGHNDASAINDDARARGTIRGTNEESQAIDNLLTHKPEVVHSYGWYLRKFIADAKAKGATAIVCSPIPRKSWRDGKVNRNADSYGGWAKEVATSEKVAFIPLNDLIATRYDALGAEQVEPLFHGDSTHTSMEGAKINAASVVEGIQGLPNNPLAPYLLTK
;
A
#
# COMPACT_ATOMS: atom_id res chain seq x y z
N MET A 1 3.19 7.51 76.31
CA MET A 1 1.77 7.20 76.53
C MET A 1 0.94 8.15 75.70
N LEU A 2 -0.22 7.70 75.24
CA LEU A 2 -1.12 8.36 74.30
C LEU A 2 -1.43 9.85 74.60
N GLN A 3 -1.76 10.53 73.50
CA GLN A 3 -2.75 11.61 73.33
C GLN A 3 -2.32 13.10 73.27
N THR A 4 -2.70 13.70 72.12
CA THR A 4 -3.33 15.02 71.88
C THR A 4 -2.53 16.29 72.21
N GLY A 5 -2.52 17.39 71.45
CA GLY A 5 -3.19 17.84 70.24
C GLY A 5 -2.99 19.36 70.05
N PHE A 6 -3.17 19.85 68.81
CA PHE A 6 -3.53 21.21 68.36
C PHE A 6 -2.54 22.42 68.37
N ARG A 7 -2.13 22.80 67.13
CA ARG A 7 -2.34 24.06 66.36
C ARG A 7 -1.68 25.43 66.71
N ILE A 8 -1.04 25.97 65.64
CA ILE A 8 -0.91 27.36 65.10
C ILE A 8 0.16 28.33 65.67
N SER A 9 1.07 28.79 64.78
CA SER A 9 1.46 30.20 64.48
C SER A 9 2.55 30.18 63.38
N ALA A 10 2.42 30.82 62.21
CA ALA A 10 2.52 32.24 61.84
C ALA A 10 3.96 32.83 61.87
N SER A 11 4.28 33.63 60.84
CA SER A 11 5.45 34.54 60.64
C SER A 11 6.57 33.98 59.74
N ALA A 12 7.23 34.72 58.84
CA ALA A 12 7.04 36.07 58.30
C ALA A 12 7.92 36.20 57.04
N PHE A 13 7.50 37.07 56.12
CA PHE A 13 8.27 37.53 54.96
C PHE A 13 9.40 38.48 55.39
N ILE A 14 10.60 38.29 54.81
CA ILE A 14 11.55 39.40 54.55
C ILE A 14 12.12 39.17 53.14
N GLY A 15 11.92 40.17 52.27
CA GLY A 15 12.44 40.19 50.92
C GLY A 15 13.88 40.67 50.82
N LEU A 16 14.55 40.27 49.75
CA LEU A 16 15.71 40.97 49.22
C LEU A 16 15.48 41.18 47.71
N ALA A 17 15.38 42.45 47.31
CA ALA A 17 15.31 42.86 45.92
C ALA A 17 16.73 42.88 45.32
N VAL A 18 16.92 42.20 44.19
CA VAL A 18 18.04 42.45 43.28
C VAL A 18 17.45 42.91 41.96
N VAL A 19 17.81 44.14 41.60
CA VAL A 19 17.49 44.84 40.37
C VAL A 19 18.13 44.09 39.20
N GLY A 20 17.28 43.48 38.37
CA GLY A 20 17.64 42.86 37.09
C GLY A 20 17.18 43.75 35.94
N LEU A 21 18.15 44.39 35.31
CA LEU A 21 18.07 45.29 34.17
C LEU A 21 17.10 44.78 33.08
N CYS A 22 16.07 45.56 32.75
CA CYS A 22 15.19 45.31 31.61
C CYS A 22 15.96 45.49 30.29
N PHE A 23 16.38 44.38 29.67
CA PHE A 23 16.54 44.35 28.23
C PHE A 23 15.17 44.08 27.61
N ALA A 24 14.53 45.15 27.14
CA ALA A 24 13.42 45.03 26.19
C ALA A 24 14.00 44.49 24.87
N LEU A 25 14.12 43.17 24.77
CA LEU A 25 14.16 42.51 23.48
C LEU A 25 12.75 42.69 22.90
N THR A 26 12.61 43.63 21.97
CA THR A 26 11.49 43.67 21.04
C THR A 26 11.57 42.42 20.16
N GLY A 27 11.26 41.27 20.74
CA GLY A 27 10.88 40.10 19.99
C GLY A 27 9.56 40.45 19.34
N THR A 28 9.54 40.56 18.01
CA THR A 28 8.32 40.41 17.25
C THR A 28 7.74 39.05 17.66
N SER A 29 6.74 39.04 18.54
CA SER A 29 5.96 37.84 18.80
C SER A 29 5.30 37.49 17.47
N ILE A 30 5.79 36.44 16.81
CA ILE A 30 5.00 35.80 15.76
C ILE A 30 3.77 35.28 16.51
N ALA A 31 2.64 35.99 16.37
CA ALA A 31 1.40 35.58 16.99
C ALA A 31 1.14 34.13 16.60
N GLN A 32 1.14 33.24 17.59
CA GLN A 32 0.82 31.85 17.36
C GLN A 32 -0.62 31.82 16.85
N GLN A 33 -0.82 31.30 15.65
CA GLN A 33 -2.15 31.21 15.05
C GLN A 33 -3.03 30.35 15.97
N GLU A 34 -4.11 30.93 16.50
CA GLU A 34 -5.02 30.27 17.44
C GLU A 34 -6.24 29.68 16.73
N VAL A 35 -6.87 28.70 17.38
CA VAL A 35 -8.16 28.16 16.94
C VAL A 35 -9.21 29.27 16.99
N ARG A 36 -9.97 29.42 15.91
CA ARG A 36 -11.12 30.33 15.88
C ARG A 36 -12.41 29.54 16.08
N PRO A 37 -13.31 29.99 16.98
CA PRO A 37 -14.50 29.21 17.31
C PRO A 37 -15.51 29.11 16.16
N ASN A 38 -15.60 30.15 15.31
CA ASN A 38 -16.68 30.30 14.34
C ASN A 38 -16.37 29.81 12.92
N ILE A 39 -15.17 29.27 12.68
CA ILE A 39 -14.79 28.73 11.38
C ILE A 39 -14.01 27.41 11.56
N PRO A 40 -14.01 26.53 10.55
CA PRO A 40 -13.26 25.29 10.61
C PRO A 40 -11.74 25.53 10.67
N THR A 41 -11.05 24.53 11.21
CA THR A 41 -9.59 24.45 11.27
C THR A 41 -9.08 23.32 10.39
N LEU A 42 -8.08 23.60 9.56
CA LEU A 42 -7.28 22.60 8.85
C LEU A 42 -5.96 22.41 9.61
N PHE A 43 -5.86 21.32 10.37
CA PHE A 43 -4.65 20.97 11.10
C PHE A 43 -3.67 20.23 10.19
N VAL A 44 -2.39 20.58 10.26
CA VAL A 44 -1.30 19.80 9.65
C VAL A 44 -0.49 19.13 10.74
N VAL A 45 -0.55 17.81 10.81
CA VAL A 45 0.21 16.97 11.75
C VAL A 45 1.30 16.26 10.98
N GLY A 46 2.54 16.45 11.42
CA GLY A 46 3.69 15.81 10.80
C GLY A 46 5.01 16.15 11.48
N ASP A 47 6.09 15.98 10.72
CA ASP A 47 7.46 16.09 11.22
C ASP A 47 8.21 17.32 10.66
N SER A 48 9.55 17.22 10.55
CA SER A 48 10.38 18.32 10.06
C SER A 48 10.17 18.65 8.59
N THR A 49 9.62 17.76 7.76
CA THR A 49 9.34 18.10 6.36
C THR A 49 8.10 18.96 6.23
N ALA A 50 7.20 18.93 7.22
CA ALA A 50 6.03 19.81 7.32
C ALA A 50 6.32 21.10 8.12
N ARG A 51 7.18 21.05 9.15
CA ARG A 51 7.65 22.24 9.90
C ARG A 51 9.15 22.19 10.16
N ASN A 52 9.90 23.15 9.62
CA ASN A 52 11.29 23.38 9.97
C ASN A 52 11.64 24.85 9.72
N ASN A 53 12.48 25.43 10.57
CA ASN A 53 13.01 26.79 10.42
C ASN A 53 14.51 26.86 10.74
N ALA A 54 15.17 25.71 10.87
CA ALA A 54 16.59 25.61 11.18
C ALA A 54 17.43 25.63 9.89
N ASN A 55 18.56 26.33 9.93
CA ASN A 55 19.59 26.29 8.89
C ASN A 55 19.08 26.56 7.45
N GLY A 56 18.13 27.49 7.31
CA GLY A 56 17.54 27.83 6.01
C GLY A 56 16.56 26.79 5.45
N ALA A 57 16.25 25.73 6.20
CA ALA A 57 15.18 24.81 5.86
C ALA A 57 13.80 25.42 6.15
N GLN A 58 12.82 25.05 5.32
CA GLN A 58 11.41 25.34 5.51
C GLN A 58 10.58 24.07 5.28
N GLY A 59 9.58 23.85 6.12
CA GLY A 59 8.61 22.76 5.94
C GLY A 59 7.46 23.15 5.02
N TRP A 60 6.90 22.20 4.29
CA TRP A 60 5.85 22.48 3.29
C TRP A 60 4.59 23.11 3.89
N ALA A 61 4.29 22.87 5.16
CA ALA A 61 3.07 23.36 5.79
C ALA A 61 3.14 24.87 6.14
N ASP A 62 4.33 25.48 6.07
CA ASP A 62 4.50 26.92 6.32
C ASP A 62 3.93 27.77 5.16
N PRO A 63 4.32 27.57 3.87
CA PRO A 63 3.67 28.23 2.74
C PRO A 63 2.27 27.66 2.40
N PHE A 64 1.93 26.47 2.92
CA PHE A 64 0.64 25.81 2.66
C PHE A 64 -0.58 26.65 3.09
N LYS A 65 -0.47 27.42 4.18
CA LYS A 65 -1.56 28.28 4.66
C LYS A 65 -2.02 29.31 3.62
N ASP A 66 -1.11 29.75 2.73
CA ASP A 66 -1.39 30.79 1.74
C ASP A 66 -2.29 30.28 0.59
N TYR A 67 -2.47 28.97 0.48
CA TYR A 67 -3.39 28.33 -0.49
C TYR A 67 -4.85 28.33 0.01
N PHE A 68 -5.11 28.85 1.21
CA PHE A 68 -6.43 28.89 1.81
C PHE A 68 -6.87 30.30 2.15
N ASP A 69 -8.17 30.54 2.02
CA ASP A 69 -8.81 31.80 2.36
C ASP A 69 -8.95 31.91 3.88
N ALA A 70 -8.17 32.82 4.47
CA ALA A 70 -8.14 33.05 5.91
C ALA A 70 -9.48 33.56 6.48
N ALA A 71 -10.43 33.99 5.65
CA ALA A 71 -11.79 34.31 6.09
C ALA A 71 -12.66 33.04 6.28
N LYS A 72 -12.31 31.94 5.62
CA LYS A 72 -13.11 30.70 5.58
C LYS A 72 -12.57 29.57 6.44
N VAL A 73 -11.24 29.51 6.60
CA VAL A 73 -10.58 28.45 7.39
C VAL A 73 -9.38 29.00 8.14
N THR A 74 -9.07 28.41 9.29
CA THR A 74 -7.76 28.55 9.94
C THR A 74 -6.87 27.36 9.58
N VAL A 75 -5.73 27.59 8.93
CA VAL A 75 -4.72 26.53 8.72
C VAL A 75 -3.74 26.54 9.88
N LEU A 76 -3.72 25.48 10.69
CA LEU A 76 -2.82 25.34 11.84
C LEU A 76 -1.76 24.28 11.59
N ASN A 77 -0.53 24.71 11.33
CA ASN A 77 0.61 23.82 11.33
C ASN A 77 0.85 23.34 12.78
N ARG A 78 0.63 22.05 13.05
CA ARG A 78 0.90 21.38 14.33
C ARG A 78 2.07 20.40 14.23
N ALA A 79 2.70 20.31 13.06
CA ALA A 79 3.89 19.49 12.86
C ALA A 79 5.02 19.93 13.80
N MET A 80 5.91 18.99 14.12
CA MET A 80 7.05 19.26 14.98
C MET A 80 8.30 18.55 14.47
N ALA A 81 9.36 19.33 14.25
CA ALA A 81 10.63 18.80 13.79
C ALA A 81 11.17 17.69 14.70
N GLY A 82 11.64 16.62 14.07
CA GLY A 82 12.28 15.48 14.72
C GLY A 82 11.33 14.46 15.36
N ARG A 83 10.01 14.69 15.34
CA ARG A 83 9.02 13.77 15.91
C ARG A 83 8.59 12.68 14.92
N SER A 84 8.27 11.54 15.48
CA SER A 84 7.65 10.36 14.86
C SER A 84 6.18 10.27 15.27
N SER A 85 5.40 9.37 14.69
CA SER A 85 4.02 9.11 15.16
C SER A 85 3.97 8.79 16.66
N ARG A 86 4.94 7.99 17.15
CA ARG A 86 5.15 7.67 18.57
C ARG A 86 5.37 8.91 19.42
N THR A 87 6.44 9.64 19.14
CA THR A 87 6.88 10.77 20.01
C THR A 87 5.94 11.95 19.92
N PHE A 88 5.20 12.11 18.81
CA PHE A 88 4.13 13.09 18.72
C PHE A 88 3.00 12.81 19.72
N ILE A 89 2.66 11.54 19.94
CA ILE A 89 1.66 11.14 20.93
C ILE A 89 2.25 11.20 22.35
N THR A 90 3.41 10.59 22.60
CA THR A 90 3.95 10.48 23.96
C THR A 90 4.46 11.79 24.55
N GLU A 91 4.73 12.81 23.73
CA GLU A 91 5.00 14.17 24.18
C GLU A 91 3.73 15.03 24.35
N GLY A 92 2.53 14.46 24.26
CA GLY A 92 1.25 15.19 24.44
C GLY A 92 0.90 16.16 23.32
N ARG A 93 1.59 16.09 22.17
CA ARG A 93 1.33 17.00 21.04
C ARG A 93 0.03 16.63 20.36
N TRP A 94 -0.25 15.34 20.23
CA TRP A 94 -1.54 14.86 19.75
C TRP A 94 -2.67 15.29 20.69
N ASP A 95 -2.50 15.21 22.00
CA ASP A 95 -3.51 15.66 22.97
C ASP A 95 -3.84 17.14 22.81
N THR A 96 -2.83 17.97 22.50
CA THR A 96 -3.04 19.38 22.17
C THR A 96 -3.90 19.56 20.91
N VAL A 97 -3.67 18.76 19.86
CA VAL A 97 -4.50 18.79 18.65
C VAL A 97 -5.93 18.35 18.98
N VAL A 98 -6.11 17.28 19.75
CA VAL A 98 -7.42 16.75 20.14
C VAL A 98 -8.20 17.73 21.02
N HIS A 99 -7.52 18.45 21.91
CA HIS A 99 -8.11 19.50 22.72
C HIS A 99 -8.68 20.63 21.86
N ASP A 100 -7.92 21.05 20.85
CA ASP A 100 -8.22 22.17 19.97
C ASP A 100 -9.20 21.84 18.83
N MET A 101 -9.34 20.56 18.52
CA MET A 101 -10.15 20.04 17.42
C MET A 101 -11.64 20.00 17.77
N LYS A 102 -12.46 20.43 16.81
CA LYS A 102 -13.92 20.41 16.87
C LYS A 102 -14.53 19.79 15.61
N ALA A 103 -15.83 19.51 15.66
CA ALA A 103 -16.57 18.97 14.53
C ALA A 103 -16.48 19.89 13.30
N GLY A 104 -16.31 19.30 12.12
CA GLY A 104 -16.12 20.04 10.87
C GLY A 104 -14.68 20.50 10.60
N ASP A 105 -13.75 20.29 11.54
CA ASP A 105 -12.32 20.47 11.28
C ASP A 105 -11.77 19.32 10.40
N VAL A 106 -10.59 19.53 9.83
CA VAL A 106 -9.86 18.55 9.01
C VAL A 106 -8.45 18.38 9.56
N VAL A 107 -7.94 17.15 9.59
CA VAL A 107 -6.58 16.84 10.05
C VAL A 107 -5.81 16.11 8.96
N LEU A 108 -4.75 16.75 8.45
CA LEU A 108 -3.78 16.12 7.56
C LEU A 108 -2.74 15.38 8.41
N LEU A 109 -2.63 14.06 8.23
CA LEU A 109 -1.71 13.18 8.96
C LEU A 109 -0.56 12.73 8.05
N GLN A 110 0.65 13.25 8.27
CA GLN A 110 1.87 12.87 7.54
C GLN A 110 3.00 12.53 8.52
N MET A 111 3.18 11.25 8.85
CA MET A 111 4.25 10.78 9.76
C MET A 111 4.98 9.59 9.15
N GLY A 112 6.26 9.43 9.44
CA GLY A 112 7.03 8.24 9.02
C GLY A 112 8.53 8.46 8.87
N HIS A 113 9.00 9.69 8.56
CA HIS A 113 10.45 9.92 8.36
C HIS A 113 11.29 9.61 9.60
N ASN A 114 10.70 9.76 10.78
CA ASN A 114 11.36 9.58 12.07
C ASN A 114 10.90 8.30 12.80
N ASP A 115 10.00 7.52 12.20
CA ASP A 115 9.42 6.31 12.79
C ASP A 115 10.33 5.09 12.63
N GLY A 116 11.35 5.18 11.77
CA GLY A 116 12.39 4.18 11.61
C GLY A 116 13.57 4.38 12.56
N GLY A 117 14.23 3.27 12.93
CA GLY A 117 15.45 3.24 13.73
C GLY A 117 15.28 2.53 15.08
N PRO A 118 16.26 2.70 16.01
CA PRO A 118 16.20 2.09 17.34
C PRO A 118 15.08 2.68 18.21
N ILE A 119 14.43 1.80 19.00
CA ILE A 119 13.27 2.15 19.85
C ILE A 119 13.65 2.53 21.28
N ASP A 120 14.85 2.16 21.74
CA ASP A 120 15.32 2.24 23.14
C ASP A 120 16.69 2.91 23.29
N THR A 121 17.43 3.10 22.18
CA THR A 121 18.75 3.74 22.17
C THR A 121 18.76 5.02 21.34
N GLY A 122 19.79 5.85 21.52
CA GLY A 122 19.95 7.12 20.81
C GLY A 122 18.79 8.08 21.08
N ARG A 123 18.14 8.59 20.02
CA ARG A 123 16.95 9.47 20.14
C ARG A 123 15.69 8.72 20.57
N ALA A 124 15.69 7.38 20.57
CA ALA A 124 14.60 6.50 21.01
C ALA A 124 13.19 6.91 20.54
N ARG A 125 13.10 7.35 19.27
CA ARG A 125 11.88 7.92 18.68
C ARG A 125 11.13 6.96 17.76
N ALA A 126 11.74 5.85 17.36
CA ALA A 126 11.12 4.93 16.42
C ALA A 126 9.89 4.23 17.01
N SER A 127 8.95 3.85 16.15
CA SER A 127 7.82 2.96 16.49
C SER A 127 8.19 1.50 16.16
N LEU A 128 7.41 0.54 16.65
CA LEU A 128 7.53 -0.83 16.13
C LEU A 128 7.08 -0.86 14.65
N PRO A 129 7.71 -1.68 13.80
CA PRO A 129 7.29 -1.82 12.41
C PRO A 129 5.94 -2.54 12.32
N GLY A 130 5.18 -2.27 11.26
CA GLY A 130 3.92 -2.97 10.96
C GLY A 130 2.67 -2.15 11.25
N LEU A 131 1.53 -2.74 10.92
CA LEU A 131 0.22 -2.11 11.02
C LEU A 131 -0.69 -2.72 12.12
N GLY A 132 -0.22 -3.76 12.80
CA GLY A 132 -0.99 -4.49 13.81
C GLY A 132 -1.04 -3.80 15.18
N GLU A 133 -1.39 -4.56 16.20
CA GLU A 133 -1.56 -4.08 17.58
C GLU A 133 -0.36 -4.42 18.48
N GLU A 134 0.75 -4.87 17.90
CA GLU A 134 1.92 -5.33 18.65
C GLU A 134 2.50 -4.20 19.52
N THR A 135 2.94 -4.59 20.71
CA THR A 135 3.56 -3.70 21.68
C THR A 135 4.88 -4.24 22.19
N ARG A 136 5.70 -3.35 22.75
CA ARG A 136 6.92 -3.70 23.46
C ARG A 136 7.23 -2.68 24.54
N ASP A 137 7.41 -3.16 25.77
CA ASP A 137 7.89 -2.32 26.86
C ASP A 137 9.38 -2.04 26.68
N VAL A 138 9.76 -0.76 26.78
CA VAL A 138 11.15 -0.31 26.71
C VAL A 138 11.49 0.54 27.93
N THR A 139 12.75 0.48 28.35
CA THR A 139 13.34 1.45 29.27
C THR A 139 14.25 2.36 28.46
N LYS A 140 13.95 3.65 28.43
CA LYS A 140 14.76 4.65 27.72
C LYS A 140 16.08 4.88 28.43
N ALA A 141 17.01 5.54 27.74
CA ALA A 141 18.29 5.93 28.31
C ALA A 141 18.20 6.81 29.57
N ASP A 142 17.08 7.54 29.75
CA ASP A 142 16.80 8.36 30.94
C ASP A 142 16.17 7.55 32.11
N GLY A 143 15.99 6.24 31.95
CA GLY A 143 15.38 5.35 32.93
C GLY A 143 13.85 5.33 32.92
N SER A 144 13.19 6.16 32.11
CA SER A 144 11.74 6.13 31.96
C SER A 144 11.28 4.88 31.22
N LYS A 145 10.12 4.34 31.62
CA LYS A 145 9.50 3.18 30.98
C LYS A 145 8.36 3.60 30.07
N GLU A 146 8.26 2.98 28.90
CA GLU A 146 7.22 3.24 27.92
C GLU A 146 6.80 1.94 27.22
N THR A 147 5.50 1.76 26.99
CA THR A 147 5.00 0.73 26.07
C THR A 147 4.97 1.30 24.65
N VAL A 148 5.79 0.75 23.77
CA VAL A 148 5.91 1.17 22.37
C VAL A 148 4.96 0.35 21.51
N HIS A 149 4.11 1.02 20.74
CA HIS A 149 3.21 0.38 19.78
C HIS A 149 3.78 0.36 18.35
N THR A 150 3.09 -0.34 17.44
CA THR A 150 3.38 -0.26 16.01
C THR A 150 3.10 1.11 15.40
N TYR A 151 3.73 1.38 14.26
CA TYR A 151 3.44 2.54 13.43
C TYR A 151 1.94 2.64 13.10
N GLY A 152 1.32 1.54 12.67
CA GLY A 152 -0.10 1.53 12.33
C GLY A 152 -1.00 1.80 13.53
N TRP A 153 -0.63 1.37 14.73
CA TRP A 153 -1.38 1.68 15.95
C TRP A 153 -1.42 3.19 16.21
N TYR A 154 -0.28 3.87 16.17
CA TYR A 154 -0.21 5.32 16.42
C TYR A 154 -1.01 6.11 15.38
N MET A 155 -0.87 5.75 14.10
CA MET A 155 -1.60 6.39 13.02
C MET A 155 -3.11 6.11 13.11
N ARG A 156 -3.53 4.89 13.48
CA ARG A 156 -4.93 4.52 13.71
C ARG A 156 -5.52 5.30 14.87
N LYS A 157 -4.79 5.45 15.98
CA LYS A 157 -5.22 6.24 17.14
C LYS A 157 -5.54 7.69 16.73
N MET A 158 -4.63 8.36 16.02
CA MET A 158 -4.86 9.73 15.57
C MET A 158 -6.08 9.83 14.66
N ALA A 159 -6.24 8.90 13.73
CA ALA A 159 -7.40 8.86 12.84
C ALA A 159 -8.74 8.63 13.58
N VAL A 160 -8.77 7.67 14.51
CA VAL A 160 -9.97 7.33 15.31
C VAL A 160 -10.37 8.52 16.18
N GLU A 161 -9.42 9.17 16.84
CA GLU A 161 -9.71 10.32 17.70
C GLU A 161 -10.10 11.56 16.90
N THR A 162 -9.57 11.70 15.67
CA THR A 162 -10.07 12.70 14.71
C THR A 162 -11.55 12.49 14.40
N LYS A 163 -11.92 11.27 14.00
CA LYS A 163 -13.31 10.91 13.71
C LYS A 163 -14.21 11.09 14.94
N ALA A 164 -13.73 10.74 16.14
CA ALA A 164 -14.47 10.87 17.40
C ALA A 164 -14.78 12.33 17.76
N LYS A 165 -13.98 13.30 17.31
CA LYS A 165 -14.27 14.74 17.45
C LYS A 165 -15.20 15.29 16.37
N GLY A 166 -15.68 14.45 15.45
CA GLY A 166 -16.47 14.88 14.29
C GLY A 166 -15.64 15.61 13.23
N ALA A 167 -14.32 15.46 13.27
CA ALA A 167 -13.39 16.01 12.28
C ALA A 167 -13.03 14.94 11.22
N THR A 168 -12.53 15.38 10.07
CA THR A 168 -12.15 14.49 8.97
C THR A 168 -10.64 14.25 8.94
N PRO A 169 -10.15 13.01 9.17
CA PRO A 169 -8.75 12.69 8.93
C PRO A 169 -8.49 12.51 7.44
N ILE A 170 -7.34 12.99 6.97
CA ILE A 170 -6.79 12.70 5.64
C ILE A 170 -5.34 12.26 5.83
N MET A 171 -5.00 11.09 5.30
CA MET A 171 -3.65 10.55 5.37
C MET A 171 -2.83 11.00 4.16
N LEU A 172 -1.62 11.47 4.42
CA LEU A 172 -0.67 11.84 3.37
C LEU A 172 0.52 10.89 3.40
N SER A 173 0.98 10.41 2.25
CA SER A 173 2.30 9.79 2.18
C SER A 173 3.41 10.82 2.42
N LEU A 174 4.63 10.32 2.65
CA LEU A 174 5.78 11.15 2.98
C LEU A 174 6.21 12.05 1.82
N THR A 175 6.79 13.20 2.13
CA THR A 175 7.60 13.94 1.14
C THR A 175 8.80 13.10 0.70
N VAL A 176 9.27 13.30 -0.53
CA VAL A 176 10.46 12.60 -1.05
C VAL A 176 11.74 13.28 -0.60
N ARG A 177 12.83 12.52 -0.61
CA ARG A 177 14.18 13.00 -0.31
C ARG A 177 14.90 13.35 -1.61
N ASN A 178 15.93 14.19 -1.55
CA ASN A 178 16.82 14.49 -2.67
C ASN A 178 17.80 13.33 -2.95
N LEU A 179 17.25 12.13 -3.12
CA LEU A 179 17.99 10.91 -3.40
C LEU A 179 17.61 10.47 -4.81
N TRP A 180 18.61 10.32 -5.66
CA TRP A 180 18.43 10.06 -7.07
C TRP A 180 19.11 8.76 -7.45
N LYS A 181 18.42 7.98 -8.28
CA LYS A 181 18.95 6.78 -8.91
C LYS A 181 18.53 6.79 -10.37
N ASP A 182 19.50 6.63 -11.26
CA ASP A 182 19.27 6.55 -12.71
C ASP A 182 18.43 7.74 -13.26
N GLY A 183 18.71 8.95 -12.75
CA GLY A 183 18.03 10.18 -13.17
C GLY A 183 16.60 10.32 -12.64
N LYS A 184 16.18 9.48 -11.69
CA LYS A 184 14.86 9.53 -11.04
C LYS A 184 14.99 9.68 -9.54
N VAL A 185 14.10 10.47 -8.94
CA VAL A 185 14.07 10.63 -7.48
C VAL A 185 13.48 9.37 -6.83
N GLU A 186 14.03 9.01 -5.67
CA GLU A 186 13.55 7.88 -4.88
C GLU A 186 12.10 8.11 -4.42
N ARG A 187 11.28 7.06 -4.56
CA ARG A 187 9.89 7.02 -4.12
C ARG A 187 9.76 5.99 -3.01
N GLY A 188 9.38 6.44 -1.82
CA GLY A 188 9.23 5.57 -0.65
C GLY A 188 10.46 5.63 0.24
N SER A 189 10.44 6.54 1.22
CA SER A 189 11.38 6.48 2.34
C SER A 189 11.09 5.22 3.16
N GLY A 190 11.64 4.07 2.75
CA GLY A 190 11.22 2.75 3.23
C GLY A 190 9.79 2.40 2.82
N ASN A 191 9.11 1.56 3.62
CA ASN A 191 7.75 1.07 3.31
C ASN A 191 6.62 1.96 3.88
N TYR A 192 6.93 3.15 4.38
CA TYR A 192 5.94 3.99 5.07
C TYR A 192 4.85 4.53 4.13
N ARG A 193 5.18 4.77 2.85
CA ARG A 193 4.17 5.17 1.86
C ARG A 193 3.11 4.08 1.71
N GLU A 194 3.55 2.85 1.51
CA GLU A 194 2.69 1.68 1.34
C GLU A 194 1.90 1.40 2.61
N GLN A 195 2.52 1.52 3.78
CA GLN A 195 1.87 1.35 5.07
C GLN A 195 0.78 2.39 5.34
N ILE A 196 1.02 3.67 5.04
CA ILE A 196 0.00 4.72 5.18
C ILE A 196 -1.15 4.48 4.19
N ALA A 197 -0.84 4.12 2.95
CA ALA A 197 -1.86 3.84 1.94
C ALA A 197 -2.75 2.66 2.36
N GLU A 198 -2.15 1.58 2.84
CA GLU A 198 -2.87 0.41 3.34
C GLU A 198 -3.69 0.72 4.59
N LEU A 199 -3.14 1.51 5.52
CA LEU A 199 -3.88 1.95 6.69
C LEU A 199 -5.07 2.84 6.31
N ALA A 200 -4.88 3.80 5.41
CA ALA A 200 -5.95 4.68 4.95
C ALA A 200 -7.08 3.88 4.31
N LYS A 201 -6.73 2.93 3.44
CA LYS A 201 -7.68 2.00 2.81
C LYS A 201 -8.45 1.16 3.83
N THR A 202 -7.74 0.48 4.73
CA THR A 202 -8.36 -0.41 5.74
C THR A 202 -9.21 0.34 6.77
N GLN A 203 -8.90 1.61 7.03
CA GLN A 203 -9.65 2.46 7.96
C GLN A 203 -10.73 3.30 7.27
N ASN A 204 -10.91 3.16 5.95
CA ASN A 204 -11.77 4.01 5.12
C ASN A 204 -11.51 5.51 5.39
N ILE A 205 -10.30 5.94 5.05
CA ILE A 205 -9.79 7.30 5.21
C ILE A 205 -9.22 7.73 3.86
N GLU A 206 -9.50 8.97 3.49
CA GLU A 206 -8.94 9.55 2.28
C GLU A 206 -7.41 9.57 2.33
N PHE A 207 -6.79 9.20 1.22
CA PHE A 207 -5.33 9.13 1.09
C PHE A 207 -4.85 9.98 -0.08
N VAL A 208 -3.87 10.84 0.18
CA VAL A 208 -3.16 11.58 -0.86
C VAL A 208 -1.71 11.11 -0.94
N ASP A 209 -1.34 10.63 -2.12
CA ASP A 209 0.00 10.11 -2.37
C ASP A 209 1.01 11.21 -2.71
N VAL A 210 1.26 12.08 -1.73
CA VAL A 210 2.19 13.21 -1.83
C VAL A 210 3.61 12.77 -2.27
N THR A 211 4.05 11.56 -1.91
CA THR A 211 5.32 10.98 -2.39
C THR A 211 5.39 10.96 -3.91
N ASN A 212 4.41 10.38 -4.59
CA ASN A 212 4.45 10.28 -6.05
C ASN A 212 4.22 11.62 -6.74
N ILE A 213 3.36 12.48 -6.18
CA ILE A 213 3.08 13.80 -6.74
C ILE A 213 4.35 14.66 -6.73
N ILE A 214 5.08 14.69 -5.60
CA ILE A 214 6.34 15.43 -5.51
C ILE A 214 7.40 14.77 -6.39
N ALA A 215 7.50 13.44 -6.38
CA ALA A 215 8.49 12.75 -7.20
C ALA A 215 8.32 13.02 -8.69
N ASP A 216 7.09 13.04 -9.21
CA ASP A 216 6.83 13.38 -10.61
C ASP A 216 7.28 14.80 -10.97
N ARG A 217 7.05 15.76 -10.07
CA ARG A 217 7.48 17.15 -10.28
C ARG A 217 8.99 17.28 -10.23
N TYR A 218 9.64 16.59 -9.28
CA TYR A 218 11.09 16.56 -9.20
C TYR A 218 11.69 15.88 -10.43
N ASP A 219 11.18 14.73 -10.85
CA ASP A 219 11.60 14.03 -12.06
C ASP A 219 11.47 14.92 -13.31
N ALA A 220 10.42 15.73 -13.41
CA ALA A 220 10.23 16.67 -14.52
C ALA A 220 11.22 17.85 -14.51
N LEU A 221 11.65 18.29 -13.33
CA LEU A 221 12.66 19.34 -13.16
C LEU A 221 14.09 18.81 -13.36
N GLY A 222 14.33 17.55 -13.00
CA GLY A 222 15.65 16.92 -12.98
C GLY A 222 16.46 17.23 -11.71
N GLN A 223 17.55 16.48 -11.54
CA GLN A 223 18.34 16.45 -10.31
C GLN A 223 18.98 17.80 -9.95
N GLU A 224 19.58 18.49 -10.91
CA GLU A 224 20.30 19.75 -10.63
C GLU A 224 19.38 20.89 -10.16
N PRO A 225 18.25 21.19 -10.83
CA PRO A 225 17.31 22.18 -10.31
C PRO A 225 16.71 21.80 -8.94
N VAL A 226 16.41 20.50 -8.73
CA VAL A 226 15.85 20.02 -7.47
C VAL A 226 16.86 20.14 -6.33
N LYS A 227 18.16 19.97 -6.59
CA LYS A 227 19.20 20.13 -5.56
C LYS A 227 19.16 21.50 -4.87
N ALA A 228 18.83 22.57 -5.60
CA ALA A 228 18.68 23.92 -5.03
C ALA A 228 17.38 24.10 -4.21
N MET A 229 16.44 23.17 -4.33
CA MET A 229 15.18 23.17 -3.56
C MET A 229 15.32 22.50 -2.20
N PHE A 230 16.50 21.95 -1.89
CA PHE A 230 16.84 21.41 -0.58
C PHE A 230 17.74 22.35 0.20
N GLY A 231 17.56 22.39 1.51
CA GLY A 231 18.31 23.24 2.43
C GLY A 231 19.59 22.56 2.91
N PRO A 232 19.73 22.28 4.22
CA PRO A 232 21.00 21.80 4.80
C PRO A 232 21.34 20.33 4.46
N ASP A 233 20.38 19.54 3.98
CA ASP A 233 20.54 18.12 3.72
C ASP A 233 19.57 17.61 2.64
N TYR A 234 19.59 16.30 2.38
CA TYR A 234 18.74 15.66 1.38
C TYR A 234 17.29 15.42 1.83
N VAL A 235 16.89 15.84 3.04
CA VAL A 235 15.54 15.61 3.60
C VAL A 235 14.75 16.91 3.67
N HIS A 236 15.40 18.00 4.09
CA HIS A 236 14.73 19.25 4.40
C HIS A 236 14.81 20.23 3.23
N THR A 237 13.66 20.78 2.84
CA THR A 237 13.55 21.70 1.71
C THR A 237 13.97 23.13 2.06
N SER A 238 14.44 23.88 1.08
CA SER A 238 14.52 25.34 1.12
C SER A 238 13.11 25.95 1.01
N PRO A 239 12.92 27.28 1.18
CA PRO A 239 11.60 27.92 0.98
C PRO A 239 10.97 27.63 -0.39
N GLN A 240 11.77 27.59 -1.45
CA GLN A 240 11.29 27.25 -2.79
C GLN A 240 10.80 25.80 -2.86
N GLY A 241 11.56 24.85 -2.30
CA GLY A 241 11.14 23.45 -2.26
C GLY A 241 9.91 23.23 -1.37
N ALA A 242 9.81 23.97 -0.27
CA ALA A 242 8.65 23.92 0.62
C ALA A 242 7.37 24.36 -0.09
N ASP A 243 7.41 25.43 -0.88
CA ASP A 243 6.26 25.91 -1.65
C ASP A 243 5.89 24.95 -2.80
N LEU A 244 6.86 24.33 -3.46
CA LEU A 244 6.59 23.29 -4.47
C LEU A 244 5.93 22.05 -3.84
N ASN A 245 6.39 21.63 -2.66
CA ASN A 245 5.79 20.53 -1.91
C ASN A 245 4.38 20.91 -1.43
N ALA A 246 4.16 22.14 -0.96
CA ALA A 246 2.84 22.64 -0.60
C ALA A 246 1.88 22.63 -1.81
N THR A 247 2.35 23.08 -2.97
CA THR A 247 1.59 22.99 -4.24
C THR A 247 1.22 21.55 -4.56
N SER A 248 2.12 20.61 -4.31
CA SER A 248 1.92 19.18 -4.56
C SER A 248 0.86 18.59 -3.63
N VAL A 249 0.87 18.97 -2.36
CA VAL A 249 -0.19 18.61 -1.40
C VAL A 249 -1.53 19.17 -1.85
N VAL A 250 -1.61 20.45 -2.23
CA VAL A 250 -2.87 21.06 -2.72
C VAL A 250 -3.38 20.36 -3.98
N ALA A 251 -2.50 20.08 -4.95
CA ALA A 251 -2.86 19.36 -6.17
C ALA A 251 -3.41 17.97 -5.86
N GLY A 252 -2.83 17.26 -4.90
CA GLY A 252 -3.30 15.94 -4.44
C GLY A 252 -4.62 16.01 -3.66
N LEU A 253 -4.80 16.99 -2.78
CA LEU A 253 -6.08 17.18 -2.09
C LEU A 253 -7.22 17.43 -3.07
N LYS A 254 -6.96 18.14 -4.18
CA LYS A 254 -7.95 18.37 -5.24
C LYS A 254 -8.32 17.12 -6.06
N THR A 255 -7.64 15.98 -5.88
CA THR A 255 -8.04 14.71 -6.52
C THR A 255 -9.03 13.91 -5.67
N LEU A 256 -9.28 14.32 -4.42
CA LEU A 256 -10.23 13.63 -3.55
C LEU A 256 -11.65 13.83 -4.07
N LYS A 257 -12.40 12.72 -4.21
CA LYS A 257 -13.74 12.70 -4.80
C LYS A 257 -14.73 13.56 -4.00
N ASP A 258 -14.65 13.48 -2.67
CA ASP A 258 -15.50 14.20 -1.73
C ASP A 258 -14.65 15.16 -0.88
N LEU A 259 -14.02 16.15 -1.54
CA LEU A 259 -13.18 17.14 -0.87
C LEU A 259 -14.01 17.99 0.12
N PRO A 260 -13.86 17.82 1.45
CA PRO A 260 -14.78 18.42 2.42
C PRO A 260 -14.63 19.94 2.56
N PHE A 261 -13.68 20.54 1.83
CA PHE A 261 -13.26 21.94 1.95
C PHE A 261 -12.93 22.59 0.61
N SER A 262 -13.57 22.15 -0.48
CA SER A 262 -13.35 22.70 -1.82
C SER A 262 -13.57 24.22 -1.93
N ASN A 263 -14.40 24.80 -1.06
CA ASN A 263 -14.68 26.24 -1.00
C ASN A 263 -13.70 27.06 -0.13
N TRP A 264 -12.76 26.43 0.57
CA TRP A 264 -11.80 27.11 1.47
C TRP A 264 -10.55 27.62 0.75
N PHE A 265 -10.32 27.27 -0.51
CA PHE A 265 -9.12 27.71 -1.24
C PHE A 265 -9.10 29.23 -1.44
N SER A 266 -7.90 29.83 -1.31
CA SER A 266 -7.60 31.20 -1.77
C SER A 266 -7.49 31.23 -3.30
N GLU A 267 -7.26 32.39 -3.91
CA GLU A 267 -6.90 32.48 -5.34
C GLU A 267 -5.67 31.63 -5.67
N LYS A 268 -4.62 31.67 -4.83
CA LYS A 268 -3.42 30.82 -4.98
C LYS A 268 -3.79 29.34 -4.94
N GLY A 269 -4.67 28.95 -4.02
CA GLY A 269 -5.22 27.60 -3.93
C GLY A 269 -5.97 27.19 -5.18
N LEU A 270 -6.90 28.02 -5.67
CA LEU A 270 -7.72 27.78 -6.85
C LEU A 270 -6.89 27.60 -8.11
N ALA A 271 -5.80 28.36 -8.26
CA ALA A 271 -4.90 28.28 -9.41
C ALA A 271 -4.16 26.93 -9.55
N VAL A 272 -4.04 26.14 -8.48
CA VAL A 272 -3.40 24.82 -8.53
C VAL A 272 -4.34 23.80 -9.20
N ALA A 273 -3.94 23.22 -10.32
CA ALA A 273 -4.71 22.14 -10.95
C ALA A 273 -4.72 20.87 -10.06
N PRO A 274 -5.80 20.07 -10.07
CA PRO A 274 -5.77 18.74 -9.48
C PRO A 274 -4.64 17.93 -10.12
N TYR A 275 -3.95 17.11 -9.32
CA TYR A 275 -2.89 16.27 -9.84
C TYR A 275 -3.46 15.28 -10.86
N SER A 276 -2.84 15.24 -12.03
CA SER A 276 -3.10 14.25 -13.07
C SER A 276 -1.76 13.65 -13.48
N ALA A 277 -1.61 12.33 -13.32
CA ALA A 277 -0.46 11.63 -13.84
C ALA A 277 -0.46 11.78 -15.37
N THR A 278 0.40 12.64 -15.90
CA THR A 278 0.54 12.81 -17.35
C THR A 278 1.52 11.75 -17.86
N PRO A 279 1.18 10.93 -18.88
CA PRO A 279 2.11 9.95 -19.42
C PRO A 279 3.19 10.67 -20.22
N ALA A 280 4.37 10.85 -19.65
CA ALA A 280 5.54 11.27 -20.42
C ALA A 280 5.95 10.13 -21.36
N ILE A 281 5.85 10.39 -22.66
CA ILE A 281 6.19 9.50 -23.77
C ILE A 281 7.71 9.25 -23.82
N ALA A 282 8.04 7.97 -23.95
CA ALA A 282 9.30 7.30 -24.33
C ALA A 282 10.57 8.13 -24.65
N THR A 283 11.68 7.81 -23.95
CA THR A 283 12.96 7.39 -24.57
C THR A 283 13.89 6.67 -23.55
N MET A 284 14.34 5.47 -23.94
CA MET A 284 15.56 4.71 -23.56
C MET A 284 15.69 4.18 -22.11
N GLN A 285 15.45 2.88 -21.88
CA GLN A 285 16.37 1.71 -22.00
C GLN A 285 17.18 1.42 -20.72
N THR A 286 16.65 0.43 -19.96
CA THR A 286 17.29 -0.61 -19.11
C THR A 286 18.64 -0.28 -18.45
N THR A 287 18.78 -0.35 -17.12
CA THR A 287 18.86 -1.60 -16.33
C THR A 287 18.60 -1.36 -14.82
N ASN A 288 18.23 -2.43 -14.11
CA ASN A 288 17.91 -2.56 -12.67
C ASN A 288 16.44 -2.30 -12.27
N ALA A 289 15.76 -3.40 -11.94
CA ALA A 289 14.32 -3.56 -11.81
C ALA A 289 13.67 -2.67 -10.71
N PRO A 290 12.58 -1.93 -11.01
CA PRO A 290 11.79 -1.22 -10.03
C PRO A 290 10.60 -2.05 -9.52
N GLN A 291 10.33 -2.03 -8.21
CA GLN A 291 9.02 -2.42 -7.67
C GLN A 291 7.98 -1.38 -8.13
N LYS A 292 7.26 -1.70 -9.21
CA LYS A 292 6.13 -0.93 -9.73
C LYS A 292 5.03 -0.83 -8.66
N ALA A 293 4.62 0.39 -8.28
CA ALA A 293 3.45 0.63 -7.42
C ALA A 293 2.24 -0.18 -7.91
N GLN A 294 1.67 -1.01 -7.02
CA GLN A 294 0.56 -1.87 -7.38
C GLN A 294 -0.77 -1.10 -7.50
N ARG A 295 -1.41 -1.12 -8.67
CA ARG A 295 -2.83 -0.78 -8.83
C ARG A 295 -3.60 -1.65 -7.83
N PRO A 296 -4.50 -1.08 -7.01
CA PRO A 296 -5.31 -1.85 -6.09
C PRO A 296 -5.95 -3.01 -6.85
N LEU A 297 -5.83 -4.22 -6.28
CA LEU A 297 -6.45 -5.39 -6.88
C LEU A 297 -7.96 -5.17 -7.00
N PRO A 298 -8.58 -5.55 -8.13
CA PRO A 298 -10.02 -5.45 -8.33
C PRO A 298 -10.84 -5.99 -7.15
N VAL A 299 -12.01 -5.38 -6.93
CA VAL A 299 -13.05 -5.82 -6.00
C VAL A 299 -14.35 -6.03 -6.81
N PRO A 300 -15.36 -6.76 -6.28
CA PRO A 300 -16.66 -6.86 -6.95
C PRO A 300 -17.23 -5.46 -7.24
N ALA A 301 -17.68 -5.25 -8.48
CA ALA A 301 -18.25 -3.97 -8.91
C ALA A 301 -19.69 -3.81 -8.41
N ASP A 302 -20.46 -4.90 -8.44
CA ASP A 302 -21.80 -4.98 -7.88
C ASP A 302 -21.87 -6.07 -6.80
N PRO A 303 -21.98 -5.72 -5.50
CA PRO A 303 -22.02 -6.71 -4.42
C PRO A 303 -23.28 -7.59 -4.45
N ALA A 304 -24.34 -7.23 -5.18
CA ALA A 304 -25.56 -8.03 -5.32
C ALA A 304 -25.39 -9.20 -6.30
N LEU A 305 -24.45 -9.12 -7.23
CA LEU A 305 -24.16 -10.18 -8.20
C LEU A 305 -23.20 -11.22 -7.61
N PRO A 306 -23.26 -12.50 -8.06
CA PRO A 306 -22.19 -13.45 -7.81
C PRO A 306 -20.87 -12.94 -8.39
N SER A 307 -19.76 -13.40 -7.84
CA SER A 307 -18.41 -13.03 -8.28
C SER A 307 -17.62 -14.27 -8.71
N LEU A 308 -16.96 -14.18 -9.86
CA LEU A 308 -15.86 -15.05 -10.25
C LEU A 308 -14.55 -14.40 -9.83
N PHE A 309 -13.97 -14.87 -8.73
CA PHE A 309 -12.63 -14.49 -8.29
C PHE A 309 -11.58 -15.30 -9.02
N LEU A 310 -10.63 -14.62 -9.67
CA LEU A 310 -9.45 -15.25 -10.26
C LEU A 310 -8.27 -15.06 -9.32
N ILE A 311 -7.66 -16.15 -8.85
CA ILE A 311 -6.43 -16.12 -8.06
C ILE A 311 -5.31 -16.83 -8.83
N GLY A 312 -4.10 -16.28 -8.75
CA GLY A 312 -2.98 -16.83 -9.50
C GLY A 312 -1.77 -15.91 -9.58
N ASP A 313 -0.91 -16.20 -10.53
CA ASP A 313 0.37 -15.52 -10.75
C ASP A 313 0.36 -14.54 -11.94
N SER A 314 1.54 -14.19 -12.47
CA SER A 314 1.70 -13.22 -13.56
C SER A 314 1.09 -13.65 -14.88
N THR A 315 0.81 -14.94 -15.06
CA THR A 315 0.13 -15.46 -16.25
C THR A 315 -1.39 -15.30 -16.18
N VAL A 316 -1.93 -15.04 -14.99
CA VAL A 316 -3.34 -14.65 -14.77
C VAL A 316 -3.47 -13.13 -14.72
N ARG A 317 -2.57 -12.44 -14.00
CA ARG A 317 -2.47 -10.97 -13.97
C ARG A 317 -1.01 -10.52 -13.92
N ASN A 318 -0.50 -10.00 -15.03
CA ASN A 318 0.84 -9.41 -15.06
C ASN A 318 0.82 -7.96 -14.57
N GLY A 319 1.84 -7.56 -13.79
CA GLY A 319 1.98 -6.18 -13.32
C GLY A 319 0.70 -5.66 -12.66
N GLN A 320 0.14 -4.59 -13.23
CA GLN A 320 -1.09 -3.98 -12.76
C GLN A 320 -2.37 -4.40 -13.49
N GLY A 321 -2.26 -5.38 -14.39
CA GLY A 321 -3.34 -5.70 -15.32
C GLY A 321 -3.55 -4.59 -16.36
N ASP A 322 -2.54 -3.76 -16.60
CA ASP A 322 -2.60 -2.60 -17.52
C ASP A 322 -1.71 -2.76 -18.77
N GLY A 323 -0.93 -3.84 -18.83
CA GLY A 323 -0.04 -4.11 -19.95
C GLY A 323 1.14 -3.15 -20.08
N ALA A 324 1.52 -2.41 -19.03
CA ALA A 324 2.56 -1.37 -19.07
C ALA A 324 3.98 -1.85 -19.50
N ASN A 325 4.16 -3.13 -19.81
CA ASN A 325 5.37 -3.73 -20.36
C ASN A 325 5.08 -4.73 -21.50
N GLY A 326 3.93 -4.60 -22.18
CA GLY A 326 3.51 -5.51 -23.24
C GLY A 326 3.13 -6.92 -22.77
N GLN A 327 3.22 -7.22 -21.47
CA GLN A 327 2.87 -8.51 -20.89
C GLN A 327 1.46 -8.49 -20.32
N TRP A 328 0.69 -9.53 -20.62
CA TRP A 328 -0.70 -9.67 -20.20
C TRP A 328 -0.93 -11.07 -19.63
N GLY A 329 -1.73 -11.14 -18.56
CA GLY A 329 -2.26 -12.41 -18.08
C GLY A 329 -3.64 -12.66 -18.66
N TRP A 330 -4.05 -13.92 -18.80
CA TRP A 330 -5.32 -14.29 -19.42
C TRP A 330 -6.54 -13.81 -18.62
N GLY A 331 -6.37 -13.54 -17.31
CA GLY A 331 -7.43 -13.05 -16.44
C GLY A 331 -7.93 -11.65 -16.80
N GLU A 332 -7.18 -10.88 -17.58
CA GLU A 332 -7.64 -9.57 -18.08
C GLU A 332 -8.65 -9.71 -19.24
N PRO A 333 -8.31 -10.35 -20.39
CA PRO A 333 -9.25 -10.47 -21.50
C PRO A 333 -10.44 -11.41 -21.22
N ILE A 334 -10.36 -12.32 -20.23
CA ILE A 334 -11.44 -13.27 -19.95
C ILE A 334 -12.74 -12.59 -19.51
N ALA A 335 -12.67 -11.40 -18.89
CA ALA A 335 -13.87 -10.67 -18.45
C ALA A 335 -14.84 -10.40 -19.61
N THR A 336 -14.34 -10.27 -20.84
CA THR A 336 -15.15 -10.01 -22.05
C THR A 336 -15.98 -11.21 -22.53
N TYR A 337 -15.86 -12.37 -21.86
CA TYR A 337 -16.65 -13.57 -22.15
C TYR A 337 -17.82 -13.74 -21.18
N PHE A 338 -17.94 -12.90 -20.16
CA PHE A 338 -18.98 -12.97 -19.15
C PHE A 338 -19.98 -11.83 -19.29
N ASP A 339 -21.24 -12.12 -18.98
CA ASP A 339 -22.32 -11.15 -18.93
C ASP A 339 -22.18 -10.32 -17.63
N ALA A 340 -21.65 -9.10 -17.78
CA ALA A 340 -21.39 -8.19 -16.65
C ALA A 340 -22.66 -7.79 -15.89
N ALA A 341 -23.86 -8.00 -16.46
CA ALA A 341 -25.13 -7.78 -15.75
C ALA A 341 -25.48 -8.96 -14.81
N LYS A 342 -24.78 -10.08 -14.90
CA LYS A 342 -25.08 -11.31 -14.13
C LYS A 342 -23.95 -11.76 -13.21
N ILE A 343 -22.71 -11.36 -13.46
CA ILE A 343 -21.56 -11.78 -12.65
C ILE A 343 -20.46 -10.71 -12.64
N ASN A 344 -19.78 -10.58 -11.50
CA ASN A 344 -18.51 -9.84 -11.43
C ASN A 344 -17.35 -10.75 -11.84
N VAL A 345 -16.44 -10.29 -12.71
CA VAL A 345 -15.15 -10.96 -12.91
C VAL A 345 -14.07 -10.17 -12.17
N VAL A 346 -13.52 -10.76 -11.10
CA VAL A 346 -12.64 -10.07 -10.15
C VAL A 346 -11.25 -10.69 -10.20
N ASN A 347 -10.37 -10.11 -11.03
CA ASN A 347 -9.01 -10.61 -11.21
C ASN A 347 -8.10 -10.24 -10.02
N ARG A 348 -8.07 -11.10 -9.00
CA ARG A 348 -7.29 -10.94 -7.77
C ARG A 348 -5.88 -11.52 -7.86
N ALA A 349 -5.49 -12.09 -9.00
CA ALA A 349 -4.15 -12.63 -9.20
C ALA A 349 -3.06 -11.55 -9.06
N VAL A 350 -1.88 -11.97 -8.60
CA VAL A 350 -0.77 -11.05 -8.35
C VAL A 350 0.48 -11.57 -9.05
N GLY A 351 0.98 -10.75 -9.96
CA GLY A 351 2.19 -11.03 -10.71
C GLY A 351 3.37 -11.35 -9.79
N GLY A 352 4.04 -12.47 -10.07
CA GLY A 352 5.23 -12.89 -9.35
C GLY A 352 4.96 -13.66 -8.06
N LEU A 353 3.72 -13.91 -7.64
CA LEU A 353 3.43 -14.75 -6.47
C LEU A 353 3.30 -16.25 -6.83
N SER A 354 3.57 -17.09 -5.85
CA SER A 354 3.25 -18.53 -5.81
C SER A 354 2.01 -18.77 -4.95
N SER A 355 1.49 -20.01 -4.92
CA SER A 355 0.38 -20.36 -4.02
C SER A 355 0.72 -20.04 -2.55
N ARG A 356 1.95 -20.36 -2.12
CA ARG A 356 2.51 -19.98 -0.81
C ARG A 356 2.48 -18.48 -0.56
N THR A 357 3.13 -17.70 -1.43
CA THR A 357 3.31 -16.25 -1.20
C THR A 357 2.03 -15.45 -1.40
N TYR A 358 1.07 -16.00 -2.15
CA TYR A 358 -0.29 -15.47 -2.21
C TYR A 358 -1.02 -15.63 -0.87
N LEU A 359 -0.82 -16.76 -0.17
CA LEU A 359 -1.35 -16.98 1.18
C LEU A 359 -0.61 -16.12 2.22
N THR A 360 0.71 -16.25 2.31
CA THR A 360 1.51 -15.61 3.37
C THR A 360 1.60 -14.09 3.20
N GLY A 361 1.42 -13.58 1.98
CA GLY A 361 1.30 -12.15 1.70
C GLY A 361 -0.06 -11.53 2.03
N GLY A 362 -1.03 -12.31 2.55
CA GLY A 362 -2.36 -11.82 2.93
C GLY A 362 -3.35 -11.65 1.77
N PHE A 363 -2.93 -11.84 0.52
CA PHE A 363 -3.81 -11.68 -0.65
C PHE A 363 -4.98 -12.67 -0.65
N TRP A 364 -4.76 -13.88 -0.14
CA TRP A 364 -5.85 -14.83 0.07
C TRP A 364 -6.83 -14.37 1.15
N THR A 365 -6.33 -13.88 2.29
CA THR A 365 -7.16 -13.34 3.37
C THR A 365 -8.09 -12.23 2.85
N ASP A 366 -7.53 -11.27 2.12
CA ASP A 366 -8.31 -10.17 1.51
C ASP A 366 -9.34 -10.67 0.51
N THR A 367 -8.97 -11.65 -0.32
CA THR A 367 -9.88 -12.21 -1.32
C THR A 367 -11.03 -12.95 -0.63
N LEU A 368 -10.70 -13.84 0.32
CA LEU A 368 -11.66 -14.65 1.07
C LEU A 368 -12.62 -13.80 1.91
N ALA A 369 -12.20 -12.63 2.37
CA ALA A 369 -13.06 -11.68 3.07
C ALA A 369 -14.23 -11.19 2.21
N MET A 370 -14.06 -11.15 0.89
CA MET A 370 -15.11 -10.74 -0.07
C MET A 370 -15.94 -11.91 -0.59
N VAL A 371 -15.46 -13.15 -0.46
CA VAL A 371 -16.15 -14.34 -0.97
C VAL A 371 -17.43 -14.60 -0.15
N LYS A 372 -18.54 -14.76 -0.86
CA LYS A 372 -19.87 -15.09 -0.29
C LYS A 372 -20.47 -16.35 -0.94
N PRO A 373 -21.52 -16.94 -0.35
CA PRO A 373 -22.21 -18.09 -0.94
C PRO A 373 -22.69 -17.79 -2.37
N GLY A 374 -22.47 -18.75 -3.28
CA GLY A 374 -22.81 -18.62 -4.70
C GLY A 374 -21.71 -17.98 -5.57
N ASP A 375 -20.61 -17.50 -4.98
CA ASP A 375 -19.44 -17.06 -5.73
C ASP A 375 -18.61 -18.25 -6.27
N PHE A 376 -17.68 -17.94 -7.16
CA PHE A 376 -16.71 -18.87 -7.75
C PHE A 376 -15.29 -18.42 -7.44
N VAL A 377 -14.41 -19.37 -7.13
CA VAL A 377 -12.97 -19.13 -6.98
C VAL A 377 -12.22 -20.00 -7.97
N MET A 378 -11.71 -19.38 -9.04
CA MET A 378 -10.87 -20.03 -10.04
C MET A 378 -9.39 -19.77 -9.71
N MET A 379 -8.62 -20.84 -9.55
CA MET A 379 -7.23 -20.77 -9.12
C MET A 379 -6.26 -21.37 -10.14
N GLN A 380 -5.17 -20.65 -10.43
CA GLN A 380 -4.08 -21.12 -11.29
C GLN A 380 -2.72 -20.68 -10.73
N PHE A 381 -1.95 -21.65 -10.23
CA PHE A 381 -0.60 -21.46 -9.70
C PHE A 381 0.36 -22.52 -10.23
N GLY A 382 1.66 -22.33 -10.06
CA GLY A 382 2.69 -23.32 -10.37
C GLY A 382 3.98 -22.73 -10.96
N HIS A 383 3.92 -21.59 -11.67
CA HIS A 383 5.12 -21.03 -12.30
C HIS A 383 6.15 -20.55 -11.27
N ASN A 384 5.69 -19.90 -10.20
CA ASN A 384 6.56 -19.37 -9.15
C ASN A 384 6.78 -20.38 -8.01
N ASP A 385 5.86 -21.33 -7.82
CA ASP A 385 5.96 -22.44 -6.87
C ASP A 385 7.18 -23.34 -7.17
N ALA A 386 7.57 -23.42 -8.45
CA ALA A 386 8.76 -24.14 -8.91
C ALA A 386 10.11 -23.54 -8.47
N SER A 387 10.11 -22.38 -7.81
CA SER A 387 11.33 -21.72 -7.30
C SER A 387 11.97 -22.52 -6.15
N ALA A 388 13.16 -22.11 -5.71
CA ALA A 388 13.77 -22.65 -4.50
C ALA A 388 12.84 -22.44 -3.29
N ILE A 389 12.79 -23.44 -2.39
CA ILE A 389 11.96 -23.38 -1.17
C ILE A 389 12.38 -22.21 -0.29
N ASN A 390 13.67 -21.90 -0.24
CA ASN A 390 14.19 -20.77 0.52
C ASN A 390 15.24 -20.04 -0.33
N ASP A 391 15.07 -18.73 -0.46
CA ASP A 391 15.96 -17.82 -1.17
C ASP A 391 15.77 -16.41 -0.58
N ASP A 392 16.79 -15.56 -0.72
CA ASP A 392 16.81 -14.20 -0.19
C ASP A 392 16.24 -13.15 -1.15
N ALA A 393 15.82 -13.57 -2.36
CA ALA A 393 15.35 -12.67 -3.40
C ALA A 393 13.82 -12.51 -3.40
N ARG A 394 13.09 -13.63 -3.30
CA ARG A 394 11.63 -13.69 -3.44
C ARG A 394 10.97 -14.72 -2.52
N ALA A 395 11.68 -15.76 -2.08
CA ALA A 395 11.21 -16.81 -1.15
C ALA A 395 9.86 -17.47 -1.56
N ARG A 396 9.73 -17.90 -2.81
CA ARG A 396 8.44 -18.30 -3.41
C ARG A 396 8.19 -19.79 -3.53
N GLY A 397 9.22 -20.62 -3.43
CA GLY A 397 9.09 -22.05 -3.72
C GLY A 397 8.17 -22.77 -2.73
N THR A 398 7.56 -23.85 -3.19
CA THR A 398 6.79 -24.80 -2.38
C THR A 398 7.49 -26.16 -2.35
N ILE A 399 7.13 -27.01 -1.38
CA ILE A 399 7.50 -28.44 -1.47
C ILE A 399 6.77 -29.04 -2.68
N ARG A 400 7.46 -29.88 -3.44
CA ARG A 400 6.94 -30.48 -4.69
C ARG A 400 5.95 -31.59 -4.36
N GLY A 401 4.87 -31.71 -5.13
CA GLY A 401 3.86 -32.75 -4.96
C GLY A 401 2.61 -32.30 -4.21
N THR A 402 1.79 -33.29 -3.86
CA THR A 402 0.42 -33.12 -3.35
C THR A 402 0.23 -33.56 -1.90
N ASN A 403 1.27 -34.15 -1.31
CA ASN A 403 1.29 -34.71 0.05
C ASN A 403 1.07 -33.63 1.14
N GLU A 404 1.03 -34.04 2.40
CA GLU A 404 0.90 -33.13 3.55
C GLU A 404 2.27 -32.65 4.09
N GLU A 405 3.34 -32.76 3.31
CA GLU A 405 4.68 -32.40 3.78
C GLU A 405 4.76 -30.90 4.13
N SER A 406 5.56 -30.63 5.16
CA SER A 406 5.89 -29.29 5.60
C SER A 406 7.35 -29.23 6.04
N GLN A 407 7.96 -28.07 5.88
CA GLN A 407 9.33 -27.79 6.27
C GLN A 407 9.39 -26.46 7.01
N ALA A 408 9.90 -26.46 8.23
CA ALA A 408 10.27 -25.23 8.91
C ALA A 408 11.56 -24.66 8.29
N ILE A 409 11.55 -23.37 7.99
CA ILE A 409 12.70 -22.63 7.48
C ILE A 409 12.88 -21.34 8.28
N ASP A 410 14.11 -20.84 8.33
CA ASP A 410 14.36 -19.43 8.54
C ASP A 410 14.30 -18.75 7.18
N ASN A 411 13.20 -18.03 6.91
CA ASN A 411 12.99 -17.41 5.60
C ASN A 411 14.09 -16.37 5.34
N LEU A 412 14.90 -16.60 4.31
CA LEU A 412 16.08 -15.77 4.03
C LEU A 412 15.72 -14.35 3.59
N LEU A 413 14.52 -14.14 3.03
CA LEU A 413 14.04 -12.83 2.63
C LEU A 413 13.47 -12.03 3.82
N THR A 414 12.75 -12.68 4.73
CA THR A 414 12.06 -11.99 5.85
C THR A 414 12.81 -12.08 7.18
N HIS A 415 13.81 -12.95 7.27
CA HIS A 415 14.54 -13.32 8.49
C HIS A 415 13.63 -13.79 9.63
N LYS A 416 12.51 -14.42 9.30
CA LYS A 416 11.55 -14.99 10.26
C LYS A 416 11.40 -16.50 10.07
N PRO A 417 11.10 -17.24 11.15
CA PRO A 417 10.66 -18.62 11.02
C PRO A 417 9.37 -18.70 10.19
N GLU A 418 9.33 -19.63 9.24
CA GLU A 418 8.16 -19.93 8.41
C GLU A 418 8.02 -21.45 8.22
N VAL A 419 6.79 -21.95 8.17
CA VAL A 419 6.50 -23.34 7.78
C VAL A 419 6.03 -23.34 6.33
N VAL A 420 6.79 -24.01 5.47
CA VAL A 420 6.50 -24.16 4.04
C VAL A 420 5.84 -25.50 3.79
N HIS A 421 4.67 -25.49 3.16
CA HIS A 421 3.96 -26.72 2.79
C HIS A 421 4.18 -27.14 1.32
N SER A 422 3.66 -28.32 0.97
CA SER A 422 3.57 -28.78 -0.42
C SER A 422 2.65 -27.90 -1.26
N TYR A 423 2.85 -27.91 -2.59
CA TYR A 423 1.97 -27.26 -3.54
C TYR A 423 0.50 -27.70 -3.35
N GLY A 424 0.27 -29.01 -3.19
CA GLY A 424 -1.09 -29.51 -3.00
C GLY A 424 -1.73 -29.07 -1.69
N TRP A 425 -0.95 -28.88 -0.63
CA TRP A 425 -1.46 -28.33 0.64
C TRP A 425 -2.05 -26.93 0.45
N TYR A 426 -1.35 -26.04 -0.24
CA TYR A 426 -1.85 -24.67 -0.46
C TYR A 426 -3.13 -24.66 -1.31
N LEU A 427 -3.18 -25.47 -2.37
CA LEU A 427 -4.41 -25.60 -3.16
C LEU A 427 -5.58 -26.14 -2.33
N ARG A 428 -5.36 -27.19 -1.53
CA ARG A 428 -6.39 -27.73 -0.62
C ARG A 428 -6.86 -26.68 0.39
N LYS A 429 -5.96 -25.86 0.92
CA LYS A 429 -6.33 -24.74 1.80
C LYS A 429 -7.29 -23.76 1.13
N PHE A 430 -6.98 -23.30 -0.09
CA PHE A 430 -7.85 -22.39 -0.83
C PHE A 430 -9.20 -23.01 -1.17
N ILE A 431 -9.22 -24.28 -1.57
CA ILE A 431 -10.44 -25.03 -1.86
C ILE A 431 -11.31 -25.18 -0.61
N ALA A 432 -10.72 -25.58 0.52
CA ALA A 432 -11.44 -25.77 1.77
C ALA A 432 -12.06 -24.47 2.27
N ASP A 433 -11.30 -23.38 2.23
CA ASP A 433 -11.77 -22.04 2.63
C ASP A 433 -12.90 -21.54 1.71
N ALA A 434 -12.78 -21.71 0.39
CA ALA A 434 -13.82 -21.33 -0.56
C ALA A 434 -15.12 -22.11 -0.32
N LYS A 435 -15.02 -23.44 -0.13
CA LYS A 435 -16.16 -24.30 0.22
C LYS A 435 -16.80 -23.87 1.54
N ALA A 436 -16.00 -23.52 2.54
CA ALA A 436 -16.48 -23.05 3.85
C ALA A 436 -17.26 -21.72 3.74
N LYS A 437 -16.96 -20.90 2.73
CA LYS A 437 -17.73 -19.68 2.39
C LYS A 437 -18.95 -19.94 1.50
N GLY A 438 -19.21 -21.19 1.12
CA GLY A 438 -20.29 -21.54 0.18
C GLY A 438 -19.99 -21.19 -1.28
N ALA A 439 -18.71 -20.96 -1.62
CA ALA A 439 -18.28 -20.72 -2.99
C ALA A 439 -17.85 -22.00 -3.69
N THR A 440 -17.96 -22.01 -5.02
CA THR A 440 -17.53 -23.13 -5.86
C THR A 440 -16.08 -22.91 -6.29
N ALA A 441 -15.19 -23.83 -5.89
CA ALA A 441 -13.78 -23.81 -6.29
C ALA A 441 -13.59 -24.49 -7.66
N ILE A 442 -12.72 -23.89 -8.49
CA ILE A 442 -12.33 -24.40 -9.81
C ILE A 442 -10.80 -24.32 -9.92
N VAL A 443 -10.15 -25.42 -10.26
CA VAL A 443 -8.68 -25.49 -10.36
C VAL A 443 -8.27 -25.56 -11.83
N CYS A 444 -7.33 -24.71 -12.24
CA CYS A 444 -6.70 -24.76 -13.55
C CYS A 444 -5.25 -25.24 -13.42
N SER A 445 -4.78 -26.08 -14.34
CA SER A 445 -3.32 -26.28 -14.48
C SER A 445 -2.64 -24.99 -14.99
N PRO A 446 -1.37 -24.72 -14.64
CA PRO A 446 -0.68 -23.52 -15.13
C PRO A 446 -0.45 -23.60 -16.64
N ILE A 447 -0.51 -22.45 -17.33
CA ILE A 447 -0.32 -22.36 -18.78
C ILE A 447 1.06 -22.91 -19.21
N PRO A 448 1.24 -23.38 -20.46
CA PRO A 448 2.56 -23.82 -20.92
C PRO A 448 3.48 -22.61 -21.15
N ARG A 449 4.78 -22.83 -20.96
CA ARG A 449 5.82 -21.92 -21.47
C ARG A 449 5.97 -22.12 -22.98
N LYS A 450 6.43 -21.10 -23.74
CA LYS A 450 6.82 -21.29 -25.15
C LYS A 450 8.13 -22.07 -25.29
N SER A 451 8.08 -23.34 -24.91
CA SER A 451 9.19 -24.28 -24.94
C SER A 451 8.74 -25.56 -25.64
N TRP A 452 9.60 -26.10 -26.50
CA TRP A 452 9.25 -27.15 -27.43
C TRP A 452 10.17 -28.35 -27.24
N ARG A 453 9.63 -29.55 -27.44
CA ARG A 453 10.33 -30.82 -27.56
C ARG A 453 9.68 -31.59 -28.71
N ASP A 454 10.49 -32.07 -29.65
CA ASP A 454 10.02 -32.86 -30.79
C ASP A 454 8.88 -32.19 -31.58
N GLY A 455 8.98 -30.87 -31.78
CA GLY A 455 7.97 -30.07 -32.50
C GLY A 455 6.67 -29.83 -31.74
N LYS A 456 6.60 -30.17 -30.45
CA LYS A 456 5.42 -30.01 -29.60
C LYS A 456 5.74 -29.17 -28.36
N VAL A 457 4.78 -28.37 -27.90
CA VAL A 457 4.90 -27.60 -26.67
C VAL A 457 5.06 -28.54 -25.48
N ASN A 458 5.94 -28.23 -24.53
CA ASN A 458 6.12 -29.06 -23.34
C ASN A 458 4.86 -29.04 -22.46
N ARG A 459 4.31 -30.23 -22.18
CA ARG A 459 3.23 -30.43 -21.19
C ARG A 459 3.83 -30.61 -19.80
N ASN A 460 3.06 -30.28 -18.77
CA ASN A 460 3.49 -30.40 -17.37
C ASN A 460 2.63 -31.37 -16.54
N ALA A 461 2.04 -32.38 -17.20
CA ALA A 461 1.19 -33.40 -16.58
C ALA A 461 1.90 -34.22 -15.49
N ASP A 462 3.23 -34.36 -15.55
CA ASP A 462 4.02 -35.06 -14.52
C ASP A 462 4.54 -34.14 -13.40
N SER A 463 4.04 -32.90 -13.33
CA SER A 463 4.45 -31.90 -12.33
C SER A 463 3.27 -31.02 -11.91
N TYR A 464 3.43 -29.69 -11.82
CA TYR A 464 2.41 -28.76 -11.31
C TYR A 464 1.04 -28.89 -11.99
N GLY A 465 0.97 -29.20 -13.29
CA GLY A 465 -0.31 -29.45 -13.96
C GLY A 465 -0.97 -30.76 -13.52
N GLY A 466 -0.18 -31.81 -13.34
CA GLY A 466 -0.63 -33.07 -12.76
C GLY A 466 -1.06 -32.96 -11.31
N TRP A 467 -0.25 -32.29 -10.49
CA TRP A 467 -0.54 -32.08 -9.07
C TRP A 467 -1.80 -31.23 -8.87
N ALA A 468 -2.03 -30.20 -9.70
CA ALA A 468 -3.27 -29.43 -9.69
C ALA A 468 -4.48 -30.33 -10.03
N LYS A 469 -4.36 -31.22 -11.02
CA LYS A 469 -5.39 -32.20 -11.38
C LYS A 469 -5.67 -33.17 -10.24
N GLU A 470 -4.62 -33.70 -9.63
CA GLU A 470 -4.71 -34.66 -8.53
C GLU A 470 -5.43 -34.06 -7.33
N VAL A 471 -5.06 -32.83 -6.93
CA VAL A 471 -5.75 -32.09 -5.85
C VAL A 471 -7.20 -31.83 -6.20
N ALA A 472 -7.49 -31.36 -7.41
CA ALA A 472 -8.87 -31.10 -7.82
C ALA A 472 -9.73 -32.37 -7.78
N THR A 473 -9.15 -33.50 -8.17
CA THR A 473 -9.79 -34.82 -8.13
C THR A 473 -10.04 -35.27 -6.68
N SER A 474 -9.02 -35.18 -5.82
CA SER A 474 -9.15 -35.59 -4.40
C SER A 474 -10.17 -34.73 -3.65
N GLU A 475 -10.20 -33.42 -3.96
CA GLU A 475 -11.12 -32.46 -3.39
C GLU A 475 -12.51 -32.47 -4.05
N LYS A 476 -12.71 -33.25 -5.12
CA LYS A 476 -13.97 -33.31 -5.88
C LYS A 476 -14.45 -31.93 -6.35
N VAL A 477 -13.52 -31.13 -6.86
CA VAL A 477 -13.80 -29.82 -7.46
C VAL A 477 -13.52 -29.86 -8.96
N ALA A 478 -14.07 -28.89 -9.69
CA ALA A 478 -13.86 -28.79 -11.13
C ALA A 478 -12.37 -28.60 -11.46
N PHE A 479 -11.89 -29.29 -12.49
CA PHE A 479 -10.54 -29.14 -13.02
C PHE A 479 -10.58 -28.74 -14.49
N ILE A 480 -9.86 -27.68 -14.85
CA ILE A 480 -9.65 -27.27 -16.24
C ILE A 480 -8.20 -27.65 -16.62
N PRO A 481 -7.99 -28.55 -17.61
CA PRO A 481 -6.67 -28.96 -18.08
C PRO A 481 -6.03 -27.90 -18.98
N LEU A 482 -5.94 -26.66 -18.47
CA LEU A 482 -5.58 -25.47 -19.22
C LEU A 482 -4.20 -25.56 -19.91
N ASN A 483 -3.23 -26.21 -19.26
CA ASN A 483 -1.92 -26.47 -19.86
C ASN A 483 -2.05 -27.19 -21.21
N ASP A 484 -2.86 -28.25 -21.26
CA ASP A 484 -3.01 -29.11 -22.43
C ASP A 484 -3.87 -28.46 -23.53
N LEU A 485 -4.93 -27.74 -23.13
CA LEU A 485 -5.77 -26.97 -24.05
C LEU A 485 -4.95 -25.91 -24.80
N ILE A 486 -4.13 -25.13 -24.08
CA ILE A 486 -3.27 -24.11 -24.69
C ILE A 486 -2.16 -24.77 -25.52
N ALA A 487 -1.51 -25.81 -24.99
CA ALA A 487 -0.43 -26.48 -25.68
C ALA A 487 -0.89 -27.11 -27.00
N THR A 488 -2.12 -27.64 -27.06
CA THR A 488 -2.73 -28.16 -28.28
C THR A 488 -2.98 -27.06 -29.32
N ARG A 489 -3.45 -25.88 -28.90
CA ARG A 489 -3.60 -24.72 -29.79
C ARG A 489 -2.26 -24.23 -30.31
N TYR A 490 -1.26 -24.14 -29.45
CA TYR A 490 0.09 -23.73 -29.83
C TYR A 490 0.74 -24.73 -30.78
N ASP A 491 0.58 -26.04 -30.56
CA ASP A 491 1.04 -27.06 -31.50
C ASP A 491 0.45 -26.89 -32.91
N ALA A 492 -0.81 -26.48 -33.01
CA ALA A 492 -1.48 -26.25 -34.29
C ALA A 492 -0.97 -25.00 -35.01
N LEU A 493 -0.57 -23.97 -34.26
CA LEU A 493 0.05 -22.75 -34.80
C LEU A 493 1.51 -22.96 -35.21
N GLY A 494 2.23 -23.79 -34.45
CA GLY A 494 3.67 -23.99 -34.60
C GLY A 494 4.52 -22.89 -33.96
N ALA A 495 5.81 -23.19 -33.74
CA ALA A 495 6.71 -22.35 -32.96
C ALA A 495 6.84 -20.90 -33.48
N GLU A 496 6.90 -20.72 -34.79
CA GLU A 496 7.04 -19.41 -35.42
C GLU A 496 5.85 -18.49 -35.13
N GLN A 497 4.62 -19.02 -35.25
CA GLN A 497 3.40 -18.24 -34.99
C GLN A 497 3.14 -18.02 -33.50
N VAL A 498 3.67 -18.89 -32.63
CA VAL A 498 3.56 -18.75 -31.17
C VAL A 498 4.56 -17.74 -30.61
N GLU A 499 5.71 -17.54 -31.25
CA GLU A 499 6.74 -16.61 -30.78
C GLU A 499 6.22 -15.19 -30.47
N PRO A 500 5.42 -14.51 -31.32
CA PRO A 500 4.86 -13.18 -31.04
C PRO A 500 3.72 -13.18 -30.01
N LEU A 501 3.21 -14.35 -29.60
CA LEU A 501 2.22 -14.47 -28.53
C LEU A 501 2.83 -14.27 -27.13
N PHE A 502 4.16 -14.15 -27.05
CA PHE A 502 4.91 -13.88 -25.83
C PHE A 502 5.68 -12.56 -25.92
N HIS A 503 5.90 -11.90 -24.78
CA HIS A 503 6.59 -10.63 -24.71
C HIS A 503 7.88 -10.74 -23.89
N GLY A 504 9.01 -10.83 -24.60
CA GLY A 504 10.37 -10.78 -24.05
C GLY A 504 10.90 -12.09 -23.42
N ASP A 505 10.04 -12.95 -22.88
CA ASP A 505 10.46 -14.21 -22.24
C ASP A 505 9.53 -15.39 -22.57
N SER A 506 9.83 -16.58 -22.03
CA SER A 506 9.10 -17.82 -22.33
C SER A 506 7.81 -18.03 -21.52
N THR A 507 7.44 -17.08 -20.65
CA THR A 507 6.34 -17.21 -19.67
C THR A 507 5.22 -16.22 -19.93
N HIS A 508 5.58 -14.96 -20.16
CA HIS A 508 4.62 -13.87 -20.16
C HIS A 508 4.10 -13.61 -21.57
N THR A 509 2.79 -13.73 -21.73
CA THR A 509 2.11 -13.55 -23.00
C THR A 509 1.96 -12.08 -23.39
N SER A 510 1.94 -11.79 -24.69
CA SER A 510 1.41 -10.53 -25.22
C SER A 510 -0.12 -10.48 -25.04
N MET A 511 -0.77 -9.36 -25.39
CA MET A 511 -2.24 -9.28 -25.33
C MET A 511 -2.91 -10.37 -26.19
N GLU A 512 -2.37 -10.63 -27.39
CA GLU A 512 -2.93 -11.66 -28.28
C GLU A 512 -2.73 -13.07 -27.71
N GLY A 513 -1.57 -13.36 -27.12
CA GLY A 513 -1.37 -14.63 -26.39
C GLY A 513 -2.31 -14.77 -25.19
N ALA A 514 -2.53 -13.68 -24.43
CA ALA A 514 -3.44 -13.68 -23.30
C ALA A 514 -4.90 -13.91 -23.73
N LYS A 515 -5.33 -13.36 -24.88
CA LYS A 515 -6.65 -13.63 -25.47
C LYS A 515 -6.81 -15.10 -25.89
N ILE A 516 -5.80 -15.69 -26.52
CA ILE A 516 -5.82 -17.12 -26.86
C ILE A 516 -5.94 -17.98 -25.60
N ASN A 517 -5.14 -17.67 -24.57
CA ASN A 517 -5.21 -18.37 -23.30
C ASN A 517 -6.57 -18.20 -22.61
N ALA A 518 -7.15 -17.00 -22.61
CA ALA A 518 -8.48 -16.76 -22.06
C ALA A 518 -9.56 -17.53 -22.81
N ALA A 519 -9.48 -17.62 -24.14
CA ALA A 519 -10.36 -18.45 -24.93
C ALA A 519 -10.23 -19.93 -24.57
N SER A 520 -9.02 -20.43 -24.30
CA SER A 520 -8.80 -21.79 -23.78
C SER A 520 -9.39 -22.01 -22.39
N VAL A 521 -9.35 -20.99 -21.52
CA VAL A 521 -10.04 -21.07 -20.22
C VAL A 521 -11.55 -21.19 -20.44
N VAL A 522 -12.14 -20.38 -21.33
CA VAL A 522 -13.58 -20.45 -21.64
C VAL A 522 -13.98 -21.78 -22.25
N GLU A 523 -13.18 -22.31 -23.19
CA GLU A 523 -13.34 -23.68 -23.71
C GLU A 523 -13.32 -24.72 -22.58
N GLY A 524 -12.36 -24.58 -21.66
CA GLY A 524 -12.25 -25.41 -20.47
C GLY A 524 -13.49 -25.33 -19.56
N ILE A 525 -14.01 -24.12 -19.33
CA ILE A 525 -15.24 -23.88 -18.57
C ILE A 525 -16.42 -24.58 -19.27
N GLN A 526 -16.57 -24.39 -20.58
CA GLN A 526 -17.63 -25.02 -21.38
C GLN A 526 -17.58 -26.54 -21.34
N GLY A 527 -16.38 -27.12 -21.23
CA GLY A 527 -16.16 -28.56 -21.09
C GLY A 527 -16.41 -29.13 -19.68
N LEU A 528 -16.70 -28.30 -18.67
CA LEU A 528 -16.94 -28.79 -17.30
C LEU A 528 -18.27 -29.58 -17.21
N PRO A 529 -18.28 -30.74 -16.54
CA PRO A 529 -19.52 -31.44 -16.24
C PRO A 529 -20.38 -30.58 -15.30
N ASN A 530 -21.65 -30.41 -15.63
CA ASN A 530 -22.57 -29.51 -14.90
C ASN A 530 -22.00 -28.09 -14.75
N ASN A 531 -21.42 -27.55 -15.82
CA ASN A 531 -20.73 -26.25 -15.86
C ASN A 531 -21.51 -25.16 -15.10
N PRO A 532 -21.07 -24.78 -13.89
CA PRO A 532 -21.83 -23.86 -13.06
C PRO A 532 -21.66 -22.41 -13.51
N LEU A 533 -20.71 -22.14 -14.41
CA LEU A 533 -20.48 -20.83 -15.01
C LEU A 533 -21.27 -20.62 -16.31
N ALA A 534 -21.90 -21.66 -16.87
CA ALA A 534 -22.64 -21.58 -18.14
C ALA A 534 -23.70 -20.45 -18.20
N PRO A 535 -24.49 -20.19 -17.13
CA PRO A 535 -25.52 -19.13 -17.16
C PRO A 535 -24.96 -17.70 -17.29
N TYR A 536 -23.67 -17.52 -17.01
CA TYR A 536 -22.99 -16.24 -16.97
C TYR A 536 -22.13 -15.97 -18.22
N LEU A 537 -21.94 -16.96 -19.09
CA LEU A 537 -21.18 -16.79 -20.32
C LEU A 537 -22.02 -16.04 -21.37
N LEU A 538 -21.39 -15.10 -22.07
CA LEU A 538 -21.96 -14.49 -23.26
C LEU A 538 -22.02 -15.54 -24.38
N THR A 539 -23.17 -15.62 -25.05
CA THR A 539 -23.28 -16.35 -26.32
C THR A 539 -22.52 -15.55 -27.37
N LYS A 540 -21.35 -16.03 -27.79
CA LYS A 540 -20.58 -15.45 -28.88
C LYS A 540 -20.67 -16.31 -30.12
#